data_AF-A0ABD6B9X6-F1
#
_entry.id   AF-A0ABD6B9X6-F1
#
_cell.length_a   1.000
_cell.length_b   1.000
_cell.length_c   1.000
_cell.angle_alpha   90.00
_cell.angle_beta   90.00
_cell.angle_gamma   90.00
#
_symmetry.space_group_name_H-M   'P 1'
#
loop_
_entity.id
_entity.type
_entity.pdbx_description
1 polymer ?
#
loop_
_entity_poly.entity_id
_entity_poly.type
_entity_poly.pdbx_seq_one_letter_code
_entity_poly.pdbx_strand_id
1 'polypeptide(L)'
;GKLAVTATDREDALALLSATHAADAAGERVATMAMGEAGRHTRAVAPLYGSKIGYAPVHAADATAPGQYDLETLAELVGRLRSQ
;
A
#
# COMPACT_ATOMS: atom_id res chain seq x y z
N GLY A 1 -9.60 -8.64 5.96
CA GLY A 1 -10.51 -7.59 5.44
C GLY A 1 -9.75 -6.55 4.63
N LYS A 2 -10.39 -5.45 4.23
CA LYS A 2 -9.75 -4.33 3.53
C LYS A 2 -9.77 -3.08 4.42
N LEU A 3 -8.64 -2.38 4.52
CA LEU A 3 -8.53 -1.09 5.21
C LEU A 3 -7.82 -0.08 4.31
N ALA A 4 -8.46 1.06 4.06
CA ALA A 4 -7.82 2.19 3.41
C ALA A 4 -8.05 3.42 4.28
N VAL A 5 -6.96 4.09 4.66
CA VAL A 5 -7.00 5.33 5.45
C VAL A 5 -6.35 6.45 4.66
N THR A 6 -6.60 7.70 5.01
CA THR A 6 -5.87 8.85 4.44
C THR A 6 -4.70 9.17 5.35
N ALA A 7 -3.47 9.14 4.83
CA ALA A 7 -2.31 9.63 5.58
C ALA A 7 -2.14 11.13 5.36
N THR A 8 -2.01 11.86 6.46
CA THR A 8 -1.69 13.29 6.48
C THR A 8 -0.18 13.52 6.59
N ASP A 9 0.53 12.58 7.22
CA ASP A 9 1.97 12.59 7.36
C ASP A 9 2.59 11.17 7.31
N ARG A 10 3.87 11.07 7.65
CA ARG A 10 4.60 9.79 7.65
C ARG A 10 4.24 8.91 8.86
N GLU A 11 3.82 9.50 9.97
CA GLU A 11 3.43 8.74 11.17
C GLU A 11 2.15 7.95 10.89
N ASP A 12 1.19 8.53 10.16
CA ASP A 12 -0.01 7.82 9.70
C ASP A 12 0.34 6.59 8.83
N ALA A 13 1.32 6.74 7.95
CA ALA A 13 1.79 5.64 7.11
C ALA A 13 2.46 4.53 7.93
N LEU A 14 3.29 4.89 8.91
CA LEU A 14 3.92 3.94 9.83
C LEU A 14 2.88 3.20 10.69
N ALA A 15 1.86 3.90 11.16
CA ALA A 15 0.76 3.32 11.92
C ALA A 15 -0.01 2.29 11.08
N LEU A 16 -0.31 2.60 9.81
CA LEU A 16 -0.94 1.64 8.89
C LEU A 16 -0.05 0.39 8.68
N LEU A 17 1.25 0.58 8.41
CA LEU A 17 2.17 -0.56 8.20
C LEU A 17 2.28 -1.44 9.45
N SER A 18 2.32 -0.82 10.64
CA SER A 18 2.34 -1.54 11.93
C SER A 18 1.06 -2.34 12.14
N ALA A 19 -0.11 -1.76 11.86
CA ALA A 19 -1.40 -2.45 11.94
C ALA A 19 -1.50 -3.60 10.92
N THR A 20 -0.96 -3.41 9.71
CA THR A 20 -0.91 -4.44 8.66
C THR A 20 -0.10 -5.64 9.13
N HIS A 21 1.09 -5.38 9.68
CA HIS A 21 1.97 -6.42 10.21
C HIS A 21 1.35 -7.17 11.38
N ALA A 22 0.73 -6.46 12.32
CA ALA A 22 0.05 -7.09 13.45
C ALA A 22 -1.08 -8.03 12.99
N ALA A 23 -1.88 -7.61 12.00
CA ALA A 23 -2.95 -8.45 11.45
C ALA A 23 -2.41 -9.70 10.73
N ASP A 24 -1.34 -9.56 9.94
CA ASP A 24 -0.69 -10.70 9.29
C ASP A 24 -0.08 -11.69 10.30
N ALA A 25 0.56 -11.17 11.36
CA ALA A 25 1.09 -11.98 12.46
C ALA A 25 0.00 -12.71 13.23
N ALA A 26 -1.23 -12.17 13.27
CA ALA A 26 -2.40 -12.83 13.83
C ALA A 26 -3.04 -13.86 12.86
N GLY A 27 -2.47 -14.07 11.67
CA GLY A 27 -2.97 -14.99 10.65
C GLY A 27 -4.13 -14.43 9.82
N GLU A 28 -4.42 -13.13 9.91
CA GLU A 28 -5.50 -12.51 9.15
C GLU A 28 -5.08 -12.21 7.70
N ARG A 29 -6.02 -12.40 6.78
CA ARG A 29 -5.85 -11.98 5.39
C ARG A 29 -6.33 -10.54 5.22
N VAL A 30 -5.39 -9.60 5.16
CA VAL A 30 -5.67 -8.17 5.02
C VAL A 30 -5.18 -7.59 3.71
N ALA A 31 -5.86 -6.56 3.23
CA ALA A 31 -5.40 -5.67 2.18
C ALA A 31 -5.45 -4.24 2.70
N THR A 32 -4.28 -3.61 2.82
CA THR A 32 -4.13 -2.30 3.44
C THR A 32 -3.40 -1.33 2.53
N MET A 33 -3.76 -0.05 2.62
CA MET A 33 -3.01 1.05 2.02
C MET A 33 -3.35 2.38 2.70
N ALA A 34 -2.41 3.31 2.71
CA ALA A 34 -2.66 4.70 3.02
C ALA A 34 -2.79 5.50 1.70
N MET A 35 -3.86 6.27 1.60
CA MET A 35 -4.14 7.19 0.51
C MET A 35 -3.43 8.53 0.75
N GLY A 36 -3.41 9.38 -0.29
CA GLY A 36 -2.73 10.67 -0.23
C GLY A 36 -1.24 10.55 -0.53
N GLU A 37 -0.58 11.68 -0.78
CA GLU A 37 0.84 11.69 -1.14
C GLU A 37 1.72 11.16 0.00
N ALA A 38 1.41 11.53 1.25
CA ALA A 38 2.13 11.02 2.42
C ALA A 38 2.04 9.48 2.52
N GLY A 39 0.90 8.90 2.17
CA GLY A 39 0.64 7.46 2.20
C GLY A 39 1.05 6.70 0.94
N ARG A 40 1.36 7.39 -0.17
CA ARG A 40 1.58 6.79 -1.51
C ARG A 40 2.52 5.59 -1.50
N HIS A 41 3.63 5.68 -0.77
CA HIS A 41 4.64 4.63 -0.68
C HIS A 41 4.10 3.32 -0.07
N THR A 42 3.09 3.38 0.80
CA THR A 42 2.49 2.18 1.40
C THR A 42 1.87 1.25 0.37
N ARG A 43 1.45 1.73 -0.81
CA ARG A 43 0.94 0.89 -1.89
C ARG A 43 1.97 -0.15 -2.36
N ALA A 44 3.25 0.23 -2.42
CA ALA A 44 4.34 -0.65 -2.83
C ALA A 44 4.96 -1.41 -1.65
N VAL A 45 4.99 -0.80 -0.46
CA VAL A 45 5.70 -1.33 0.71
C VAL A 45 4.83 -2.28 1.56
N ALA A 46 3.52 -2.05 1.67
CA ALA A 46 2.63 -2.85 2.50
C ALA A 46 2.63 -4.37 2.21
N PRO A 47 2.87 -4.85 0.97
CA PRO A 47 3.06 -6.28 0.71
C PRO A 47 4.21 -6.93 1.49
N LEU A 48 5.25 -6.19 1.86
CA LEU A 48 6.33 -6.69 2.70
C LEU A 48 5.89 -6.90 4.16
N TYR A 49 4.85 -6.19 4.58
CA TYR A 49 4.28 -6.25 5.93
C TYR A 49 3.02 -7.11 6.01
N GLY A 50 2.65 -7.82 4.94
CA GLY A 50 1.55 -8.80 4.95
C GLY A 50 0.29 -8.41 4.20
N SER A 51 0.22 -7.21 3.60
CA SER A 51 -0.92 -6.84 2.73
C SER A 51 -0.97 -7.75 1.50
N LYS A 52 -2.09 -8.44 1.29
CA LYS A 52 -2.21 -9.49 0.26
C LYS A 52 -2.63 -8.97 -1.12
N ILE A 53 -3.23 -7.77 -1.19
CA ILE A 53 -3.75 -7.19 -2.43
C ILE A 53 -3.33 -5.72 -2.52
N GLY A 54 -2.66 -5.36 -3.62
CA GLY A 54 -2.40 -3.98 -4.02
C GLY A 54 -3.45 -3.48 -5.02
N TYR A 55 -3.64 -2.15 -5.07
CA TYR A 55 -4.59 -1.51 -5.99
C TYR A 55 -3.92 -0.35 -6.72
N ALA A 56 -4.00 -0.39 -8.05
CA ALA A 56 -3.51 0.62 -8.98
C ALA A 56 -4.47 0.74 -10.17
N PRO A 57 -4.69 1.95 -10.71
CA PRO A 57 -5.31 2.13 -12.02
C PRO A 57 -4.43 1.53 -13.12
N VAL A 58 -5.03 1.13 -14.24
CA VAL A 58 -4.27 0.60 -15.40
C VAL A 58 -3.42 1.72 -16.02
N HIS A 59 -4.00 2.91 -16.18
CA HIS A 59 -3.31 4.09 -16.66
C HIS A 59 -3.29 5.18 -15.59
N ALA A 60 -2.20 5.94 -15.52
CA ALA A 60 -2.06 7.02 -14.52
C ALA A 60 -3.14 8.11 -14.64
N ALA A 61 -3.66 8.34 -15.86
CA ALA A 61 -4.75 9.28 -16.11
C ALA A 61 -6.08 8.87 -15.44
N ASP A 62 -6.26 7.58 -15.15
CA ASP A 62 -7.48 7.04 -14.52
C ASP A 62 -7.37 7.04 -12.99
N ALA A 63 -6.40 7.77 -12.42
CA ALA A 63 -6.21 7.84 -10.99
C ALA A 63 -7.45 8.44 -10.31
N THR A 64 -8.07 7.64 -9.44
CA THR A 64 -9.30 8.02 -8.70
C THR A 64 -9.00 8.64 -7.34
N ALA A 65 -7.74 8.59 -6.90
CA ALA A 65 -7.28 9.18 -5.65
C ALA A 65 -5.82 9.65 -5.77
N PRO A 66 -5.44 10.74 -5.07
CA PRO A 66 -4.05 11.19 -5.00
C PRO A 66 -3.10 10.09 -4.52
N GLY A 67 -1.90 10.06 -5.11
CA GLY A 67 -0.85 9.12 -4.74
C GLY A 67 -1.04 7.70 -5.27
N GLN A 68 -1.80 7.49 -6.36
CA GLN A 68 -1.83 6.22 -7.09
C GLN A 68 -0.65 6.12 -8.06
N TYR A 69 0.00 4.96 -8.11
CA TYR A 69 0.86 4.56 -9.21
C TYR A 69 -0.01 3.85 -10.24
N ASP A 70 0.33 3.95 -11.53
CA ASP A 70 -0.23 3.00 -12.50
C ASP A 70 0.21 1.56 -12.20
N LEU A 71 -0.47 0.61 -12.84
CA LEU A 71 -0.30 -0.82 -12.56
C LEU A 71 1.14 -1.29 -12.85
N GLU A 72 1.74 -0.84 -13.95
CA GLU A 72 3.10 -1.21 -14.34
C GLU A 72 4.11 -0.70 -13.32
N THR A 73 4.05 0.60 -12.99
CA THR A 73 4.94 1.22 -12.00
C THR A 73 4.80 0.55 -10.63
N LEU A 74 3.57 0.25 -10.18
CA LEU A 74 3.38 -0.43 -8.90
C LEU A 74 3.97 -1.84 -8.90
N ALA A 75 3.76 -2.60 -9.98
CA ALA A 75 4.30 -3.95 -10.12
C ALA A 75 5.83 -3.95 -10.08
N GLU A 76 6.48 -3.02 -10.79
CA GLU A 76 7.93 -2.85 -10.76
C GLU A 76 8.47 -2.52 -9.37
N LEU A 77 7.84 -1.56 -8.67
CA LEU A 77 8.25 -1.17 -7.32
C LEU A 77 8.17 -2.35 -6.34
N VAL A 78 7.05 -3.08 -6.37
CA VAL A 78 6.86 -4.28 -5.53
C VAL A 78 7.88 -5.36 -5.91
N GLY A 79 8.12 -5.57 -7.20
CA GLY A 79 9.10 -6.54 -7.69
C GLY A 79 10.51 -6.24 -7.20
N ARG A 80 10.96 -4.98 -7.34
CA ARG A 80 12.29 -4.53 -6.89
C ARG A 80 12.48 -4.62 -5.38
N LEU A 81 11.44 -4.35 -4.60
CA LEU A 81 11.47 -4.47 -3.13
C LEU A 81 11.55 -5.92 -2.67
N ARG A 82 10.99 -6.87 -3.43
CA ARG A 82 11.01 -8.30 -3.11
C ARG A 82 12.26 -9.05 -3.59
N SER A 83 13.02 -8.44 -4.50
CA SER A 83 14.24 -9.02 -5.05
C SER A 83 15.51 -8.62 -4.28
N GLN A 84 15.38 -7.89 -3.18
CA GLN A 84 16.46 -7.65 -2.21
C GLN A 84 16.37 -8.66 -1.07
#